data_AF-A0A1B2J6S3-F1
#
_entry.id   AF-A0A1B2J6S3-F1
#
_cell.length_a   1.000
_cell.length_b   1.000
_cell.length_c   1.000
_cell.angle_alpha   90.00
_cell.angle_beta   90.00
_cell.angle_gamma   90.00
#
_symmetry.space_group_name_H-M   'P 1'
#
loop_
_entity.id
_entity.type
_entity.pdbx_description
1 polymer ?
#
loop_
_entity_poly.entity_id
_entity_poly.type
_entity_poly.pdbx_seq_one_letter_code
_entity_poly.pdbx_strand_id
1 'polypeptide(L)'
;MSKRLPQRDAHGFKVKKVVLDSHRKFEGNTVSIFEEESLGASYVKDYVNGLRRVTPYYFTFLTHCKQRWQDRKLIDVFKSEFRMKPFSYYYNAIANGEVKLNDQVANVDSVLRNGDLISHRIHRHEPPVTLDEIEIAYEDDEIMVINKPSGIPVHPTGRYRHNSITMIMKQEMGTIAHTCNRLDRLTSGIMFLGKTAKKTAKMVQQIKERNVGKVYIAKCKGKFPLGLQTVDKPLLTIDPRLTFNLVDLEDGKAAKTLFRRISYDVKDDTSIVKCMPLTGRTHQIRVHLQFIGYPIANDPVYSSPYVWGPTLGKGFLHKKNPEYLQEVSERSEKIGKTKQSTSWYYPEESGELLLEEGCEVCGSEMYSDPGVNDLILWLHAYRYYSHEQSWDYSTKMPKWSIEGHHRGMMKLAIEEAKKCDHTETAFNVGCIITDENGEIISRGYSREFEGNTHAEQCALMKLDYKVPPGSILYTTMEPCSERLSGNKPCVNRIIDLNGDVVTVFVGVVEPKKFIADNTGKRQLEDAGVNYLHIDGYEDEILALATR
;
A
#
# COMPACT_ATOMS: atom_id res chain seq x y z
N MET A 1 -46.03 21.08 -22.01
CA MET A 1 -45.00 21.84 -22.78
C MET A 1 -44.04 22.52 -21.81
N SER A 2 -42.86 21.94 -21.55
CA SER A 2 -41.81 22.57 -20.74
C SER A 2 -40.66 22.97 -21.68
N LYS A 3 -40.56 24.27 -21.98
CA LYS A 3 -39.43 24.83 -22.75
C LYS A 3 -38.20 24.86 -21.84
N ARG A 4 -37.33 23.85 -21.95
CA ARG A 4 -36.01 23.86 -21.31
C ARG A 4 -35.06 24.77 -22.10
N LEU A 5 -34.41 25.71 -21.42
CA LEU A 5 -33.45 26.67 -21.98
C LEU A 5 -32.14 25.96 -22.44
N PRO A 6 -31.50 26.40 -23.54
CA PRO A 6 -30.23 25.82 -24.00
C PRO A 6 -29.06 26.21 -23.08
N GLN A 7 -28.23 25.23 -22.67
CA GLN A 7 -26.98 25.49 -21.95
C GLN A 7 -25.98 26.21 -22.86
N ARG A 8 -25.47 27.34 -22.38
CA ARG A 8 -24.40 28.12 -23.02
C ARG A 8 -23.13 28.01 -22.16
N ASP A 9 -21.97 28.06 -22.79
CA ASP A 9 -20.69 28.09 -22.06
C ASP A 9 -20.43 29.47 -21.43
N ALA A 10 -19.32 29.61 -20.72
CA ALA A 10 -18.90 30.85 -20.04
C ALA A 10 -18.64 32.03 -21.00
N HIS A 11 -18.71 31.81 -22.31
CA HIS A 11 -18.52 32.83 -23.35
C HIS A 11 -19.79 33.04 -24.19
N GLY A 12 -20.92 32.45 -23.76
CA GLY A 12 -22.22 32.66 -24.38
C GLY A 12 -22.45 31.85 -25.65
N PHE A 13 -21.58 30.91 -26.03
CA PHE A 13 -21.81 30.05 -27.18
C PHE A 13 -22.84 28.96 -26.85
N LYS A 14 -23.76 28.67 -27.78
CA LYS A 14 -24.65 27.51 -27.66
C LYS A 14 -23.79 26.25 -27.69
N VAL A 15 -23.75 25.49 -26.60
CA VAL A 15 -23.18 24.15 -26.62
C VAL A 15 -24.03 23.36 -27.60
N LYS A 16 -23.47 22.97 -28.75
CA LYS A 16 -24.17 22.14 -29.73
C LYS A 16 -24.59 20.87 -28.98
N LYS A 17 -25.89 20.65 -28.82
CA LYS A 17 -26.40 19.49 -28.10
C LYS A 17 -26.10 18.27 -28.97
N VAL A 18 -24.97 17.63 -28.73
CA VAL A 18 -24.60 16.42 -29.47
C VAL A 18 -25.61 15.34 -29.09
N VAL A 19 -26.33 14.85 -30.10
CA VAL A 19 -27.23 13.70 -29.94
C VAL A 19 -26.35 12.47 -30.03
N LEU A 20 -26.23 11.74 -28.92
CA LEU A 20 -25.62 10.42 -28.88
C LEU A 20 -26.78 9.41 -28.85
N ASP A 21 -26.80 8.43 -29.75
CA ASP A 21 -27.57 7.22 -29.48
C ASP A 21 -26.95 6.51 -28.26
N SER A 22 -27.58 6.73 -27.11
CA SER A 22 -27.15 6.17 -25.85
C SER A 22 -27.62 4.73 -25.64
N HIS A 23 -28.29 4.12 -26.63
CA HIS A 23 -28.86 2.78 -26.52
C HIS A 23 -28.20 1.77 -27.48
N ARG A 24 -28.21 0.50 -27.07
CA ARG A 24 -27.57 -0.64 -27.73
C ARG A 24 -28.44 -1.88 -27.58
N LYS A 25 -28.19 -2.88 -28.43
CA LYS A 25 -28.76 -4.21 -28.26
C LYS A 25 -27.85 -5.08 -27.41
N PHE A 26 -28.37 -5.60 -26.31
CA PHE A 26 -27.72 -6.57 -25.44
C PHE A 26 -28.68 -7.73 -25.20
N GLU A 27 -28.29 -8.96 -25.58
CA GLU A 27 -29.13 -10.17 -25.50
C GLU A 27 -30.57 -9.96 -26.05
N GLY A 28 -30.68 -9.23 -27.17
CA GLY A 28 -31.97 -8.92 -27.84
C GLY A 28 -32.70 -7.68 -27.30
N ASN A 29 -32.39 -7.23 -26.08
CA ASN A 29 -33.02 -6.06 -25.45
C ASN A 29 -32.31 -4.75 -25.80
N THR A 30 -33.07 -3.65 -25.82
CA THR A 30 -32.51 -2.31 -25.99
C THR A 30 -32.11 -1.77 -24.61
N VAL A 31 -30.82 -1.59 -24.38
CA VAL A 31 -30.23 -1.11 -23.11
C VAL A 31 -29.41 0.14 -23.36
N SER A 32 -29.22 0.99 -22.36
CA SER A 32 -28.29 2.11 -22.44
C SER A 32 -26.82 1.63 -22.46
N ILE A 33 -25.89 2.49 -22.91
CA ILE A 33 -24.44 2.21 -22.85
C ILE A 33 -23.93 1.89 -21.43
N PHE A 34 -24.57 2.43 -20.40
CA PHE A 34 -24.21 2.19 -18.99
C PHE A 34 -24.78 0.87 -18.48
N GLU A 35 -25.96 0.49 -18.96
CA GLU A 35 -26.57 -0.81 -18.68
C GLU A 35 -25.81 -1.93 -19.40
N GLU A 36 -25.36 -1.73 -20.65
CA GLU A 36 -24.50 -2.70 -21.36
C GLU A 36 -23.23 -3.03 -20.56
N GLU A 37 -22.56 -2.01 -20.03
CA GLU A 37 -21.40 -2.20 -19.15
C GLU A 37 -21.77 -2.99 -17.89
N SER A 38 -22.82 -2.54 -17.18
CA SER A 38 -23.18 -3.09 -15.87
C SER A 38 -23.71 -4.52 -15.95
N LEU A 39 -24.42 -4.87 -17.03
CA LEU A 39 -24.94 -6.22 -17.28
C LEU A 39 -23.86 -7.16 -17.82
N GLY A 40 -22.89 -6.64 -18.58
CA GLY A 40 -21.81 -7.45 -19.15
C GLY A 40 -20.70 -7.80 -18.16
N ALA A 41 -20.48 -7.00 -17.12
CA ALA A 41 -19.39 -7.18 -16.16
C ALA A 41 -19.84 -7.91 -14.89
N SER A 42 -19.39 -9.16 -14.71
CA SER A 42 -19.66 -9.97 -13.51
C SER A 42 -18.37 -10.37 -12.81
N TYR A 43 -18.35 -10.30 -11.47
CA TYR A 43 -17.22 -10.83 -10.70
C TYR A 43 -17.24 -12.34 -10.68
N VAL A 44 -16.06 -12.93 -10.85
CA VAL A 44 -15.81 -14.36 -10.67
C VAL A 44 -14.73 -14.51 -9.60
N LYS A 45 -15.06 -15.23 -8.52
CA LYS A 45 -14.14 -15.53 -7.41
C LYS A 45 -13.46 -16.87 -7.67
N ASP A 46 -12.18 -16.82 -8.02
CA ASP A 46 -11.33 -17.97 -8.22
C ASP A 46 -10.62 -18.29 -6.89
N TYR A 47 -11.26 -19.11 -6.06
CA TYR A 47 -10.72 -19.48 -4.75
C TYR A 47 -9.48 -20.38 -4.84
N VAL A 48 -9.28 -21.07 -5.97
CA VAL A 48 -8.12 -21.96 -6.16
C VAL A 48 -6.85 -21.12 -6.30
N ASN A 49 -6.91 -20.07 -7.13
CA ASN A 49 -5.76 -19.19 -7.35
C ASN A 49 -5.76 -17.95 -6.43
N GLY A 50 -6.79 -17.77 -5.60
CA GLY A 50 -6.94 -16.59 -4.75
C GLY A 50 -7.15 -15.29 -5.54
N LEU A 51 -7.83 -15.36 -6.69
CA LEU A 51 -8.00 -14.25 -7.61
C LEU A 51 -9.46 -13.81 -7.74
N ARG A 52 -9.65 -12.49 -7.82
CA ARG A 52 -10.88 -11.84 -8.24
C ARG A 52 -10.77 -11.47 -9.71
N ARG A 53 -11.70 -11.97 -10.51
CA ARG A 53 -11.80 -11.75 -11.96
C ARG A 53 -13.07 -11.00 -12.30
N VAL A 54 -13.08 -10.37 -13.47
CA VAL A 54 -14.25 -9.74 -14.07
C VAL A 54 -14.42 -10.35 -15.45
N THR A 55 -15.62 -10.84 -15.78
CA THR A 55 -15.92 -11.33 -17.12
C THR A 55 -15.64 -10.23 -18.14
N PRO A 56 -15.07 -10.54 -19.32
CA PRO A 56 -14.91 -9.54 -20.37
C PRO A 56 -16.24 -8.87 -20.72
N TYR A 57 -16.22 -7.56 -20.92
CA TYR A 57 -17.43 -6.76 -21.13
C TYR A 57 -17.19 -5.63 -22.11
N TYR A 58 -18.26 -5.09 -22.68
CA TYR A 58 -18.17 -3.93 -23.55
C TYR A 58 -18.21 -2.64 -22.73
N PHE A 59 -17.31 -1.72 -23.05
CA PHE A 59 -17.22 -0.42 -22.41
C PHE A 59 -17.10 0.68 -23.45
N THR A 60 -17.86 1.76 -23.30
CA THR A 60 -17.81 2.91 -24.23
C THR A 60 -17.10 4.10 -23.58
N PHE A 61 -15.92 4.44 -24.08
CA PHE A 61 -15.27 5.71 -23.75
C PHE A 61 -16.00 6.86 -24.41
N LEU A 62 -16.31 7.89 -23.61
CA LEU A 62 -16.87 9.14 -24.09
C LEU A 62 -15.96 10.29 -23.67
N THR A 63 -15.53 11.10 -24.63
CA THR A 63 -14.78 12.34 -24.33
C THR A 63 -15.09 13.41 -25.35
N HIS A 64 -15.22 14.65 -24.89
CA HIS A 64 -15.29 15.79 -25.80
C HIS A 64 -13.90 16.13 -26.35
N CYS A 65 -13.88 16.68 -27.56
CA CYS A 65 -12.71 17.28 -28.17
C CYS A 65 -12.15 18.38 -27.26
N LYS A 66 -10.87 18.24 -26.89
CA LYS A 66 -10.15 19.23 -26.07
C LYS A 66 -9.53 20.28 -26.97
N GLN A 67 -9.28 21.48 -26.44
CA GLN A 67 -8.71 22.58 -27.21
C GLN A 67 -7.43 22.20 -27.98
N ARG A 68 -6.50 21.48 -27.34
CA ARG A 68 -5.25 21.01 -27.98
C ARG A 68 -5.42 19.91 -29.04
N TRP A 69 -6.64 19.40 -29.23
CA TRP A 69 -6.99 18.39 -30.23
C TRP A 69 -7.69 18.99 -31.44
N GLN A 70 -8.15 20.24 -31.35
CA GLN A 70 -8.87 20.91 -32.42
C GLN A 70 -8.01 20.97 -33.68
N ASP A 71 -8.67 20.74 -34.82
CA ASP A 71 -8.11 20.76 -36.17
C ASP A 71 -7.01 19.71 -36.44
N ARG A 72 -6.83 18.76 -35.52
CA ARG A 72 -5.97 17.60 -35.70
C ARG A 72 -6.78 16.41 -36.19
N LYS A 73 -6.14 15.51 -36.96
CA LYS A 73 -6.75 14.23 -37.30
C LYS A 73 -6.97 13.40 -36.04
N LEU A 74 -8.09 12.69 -36.01
CA LEU A 74 -8.48 11.79 -34.93
C LEU A 74 -7.36 10.79 -34.62
N ILE A 75 -6.81 10.16 -35.66
CA ILE A 75 -5.75 9.16 -35.53
C ILE A 75 -4.47 9.71 -34.89
N ASP A 76 -4.10 10.96 -35.17
CA ASP A 76 -2.92 11.62 -34.59
C ASP A 76 -3.12 11.94 -33.11
N VAL A 77 -4.35 12.28 -32.73
CA VAL A 77 -4.74 12.46 -31.33
C VAL A 77 -4.69 11.13 -30.58
N PHE A 78 -5.23 10.05 -31.16
CA PHE A 78 -5.10 8.70 -30.61
C PHE A 78 -3.64 8.29 -30.40
N LYS A 79 -2.77 8.51 -31.40
CA LYS A 79 -1.32 8.22 -31.32
C LYS A 79 -0.59 8.95 -30.19
N SER A 80 -0.92 10.22 -29.97
CA SER A 80 -0.15 11.09 -29.06
C SER A 80 -0.69 11.12 -27.64
N GLU A 81 -1.99 10.90 -27.44
CA GLU A 81 -2.67 11.13 -26.16
C GLU A 81 -3.09 9.83 -25.47
N PHE A 82 -3.44 8.80 -26.23
CA PHE A 82 -3.96 7.55 -25.70
C PHE A 82 -2.89 6.46 -25.78
N ARG A 83 -2.47 5.97 -24.61
CA ARG A 83 -1.30 5.08 -24.46
C ARG A 83 -1.66 3.67 -24.00
N MET A 84 -2.95 3.37 -23.89
CA MET A 84 -3.43 2.09 -23.35
C MET A 84 -3.24 0.93 -24.34
N LYS A 85 -3.30 1.22 -25.63
CA LYS A 85 -3.21 0.24 -26.72
C LYS A 85 -2.20 0.71 -27.77
N PRO A 86 -1.60 -0.20 -28.55
CA PRO A 86 -0.67 0.17 -29.62
C PRO A 86 -1.37 1.01 -30.70
N PHE A 87 -0.58 1.77 -31.46
CA PHE A 87 -1.12 2.63 -32.53
C PHE A 87 -1.91 1.84 -33.59
N SER A 88 -1.44 0.64 -33.95
CA SER A 88 -2.10 -0.27 -34.88
C SER A 88 -3.53 -0.62 -34.43
N TYR A 89 -3.75 -0.83 -33.13
CA TYR A 89 -5.07 -1.08 -32.58
C TYR A 89 -6.02 0.10 -32.85
N TYR A 90 -5.59 1.33 -32.54
CA TYR A 90 -6.44 2.51 -32.75
C TYR A 90 -6.72 2.78 -34.23
N TYR A 91 -5.75 2.53 -35.10
CA TYR A 91 -5.95 2.59 -36.54
C TYR A 91 -7.05 1.62 -36.99
N ASN A 92 -6.95 0.35 -36.59
CA ASN A 92 -7.92 -0.69 -36.94
C ASN A 92 -9.31 -0.39 -36.34
N ALA A 93 -9.38 0.06 -35.09
CA ALA A 93 -10.65 0.42 -34.44
C ALA A 93 -11.38 1.53 -35.20
N ILE A 94 -10.64 2.55 -35.66
CA ILE A 94 -11.21 3.62 -36.48
C ILE A 94 -11.63 3.07 -37.86
N ALA A 95 -10.78 2.28 -38.51
CA ALA A 95 -11.07 1.70 -39.83
C ALA A 95 -12.28 0.76 -39.83
N ASN A 96 -12.49 0.01 -38.74
CA ASN A 96 -13.61 -0.90 -38.52
C ASN A 96 -14.89 -0.20 -38.04
N GLY A 97 -14.83 1.12 -37.81
CA GLY A 97 -15.97 1.93 -37.41
C GLY A 97 -16.37 1.82 -35.93
N GLU A 98 -15.46 1.37 -35.06
CA GLU A 98 -15.66 1.26 -33.60
C GLU A 98 -15.58 2.62 -32.90
N VAL A 99 -15.03 3.62 -33.59
CA VAL A 99 -14.93 5.01 -33.13
C VAL A 99 -15.92 5.89 -33.89
N LYS A 100 -16.65 6.71 -33.14
CA LYS A 100 -17.63 7.66 -33.67
C LYS A 100 -17.32 9.09 -33.26
N LEU A 101 -17.61 10.03 -34.15
CA LEU A 101 -17.67 11.46 -33.88
C LEU A 101 -19.11 11.94 -33.98
N ASN A 102 -19.66 12.47 -32.88
CA ASN A 102 -21.05 12.91 -32.81
C ASN A 102 -22.05 11.84 -33.31
N ASP A 103 -21.81 10.59 -32.90
CA ASP A 103 -22.56 9.38 -33.27
C ASP A 103 -22.48 8.96 -34.75
N GLN A 104 -21.66 9.62 -35.56
CA GLN A 104 -21.32 9.19 -36.91
C GLN A 104 -20.01 8.39 -36.90
N VAL A 105 -19.93 7.31 -37.69
CA VAL A 105 -18.72 6.51 -37.81
C VAL A 105 -17.57 7.38 -38.30
N ALA A 106 -16.48 7.40 -37.54
CA ALA A 106 -15.28 8.14 -37.89
C ALA A 106 -14.40 7.32 -38.84
N ASN A 107 -13.48 8.00 -39.53
CA ASN A 107 -12.43 7.38 -40.33
C ASN A 107 -11.06 8.00 -39.98
N VAL A 108 -9.99 7.43 -40.52
CA VAL A 108 -8.60 7.83 -40.19
C VAL A 108 -8.28 9.27 -40.59
N ASP A 109 -9.03 9.83 -41.54
CA ASP A 109 -8.89 11.22 -41.99
C ASP A 109 -9.82 12.20 -41.27
N SER A 110 -10.65 11.72 -40.36
CA SER A 110 -11.59 12.56 -39.62
C SER A 110 -10.85 13.60 -38.79
N VAL A 111 -11.21 14.87 -38.95
CA VAL A 111 -10.60 16.01 -38.25
C VAL A 111 -11.49 16.41 -37.09
N LEU A 112 -10.91 16.51 -35.89
CA LEU A 112 -11.61 16.90 -34.68
C LEU A 112 -11.93 18.40 -34.67
N ARG A 113 -13.18 18.76 -34.39
CA ARG A 113 -13.65 20.13 -34.24
C ARG A 113 -14.06 20.43 -32.81
N ASN A 114 -14.16 21.73 -32.50
CA ASN A 114 -14.60 22.17 -31.17
C ASN A 114 -16.01 21.63 -30.85
N GLY A 115 -16.16 21.03 -29.67
CA GLY A 115 -17.42 20.47 -29.20
C GLY A 115 -17.72 19.05 -29.67
N ASP A 116 -16.92 18.47 -30.57
CA ASP A 116 -17.12 17.08 -31.01
C ASP A 116 -17.10 16.11 -29.82
N LEU A 117 -18.04 15.17 -29.81
CA LEU A 117 -18.04 14.04 -28.88
C LEU A 117 -17.42 12.83 -29.56
N ILE A 118 -16.32 12.35 -29.00
CA ILE A 118 -15.66 11.11 -29.41
C ILE A 118 -16.25 9.98 -28.59
N SER A 119 -16.77 8.95 -29.26
CA SER A 119 -17.23 7.70 -28.66
C SER A 119 -16.38 6.55 -29.18
N HIS A 120 -15.86 5.72 -28.28
CA HIS A 120 -15.06 4.54 -28.65
C HIS A 120 -15.50 3.35 -27.81
N ARG A 121 -16.18 2.40 -28.44
CA ARG A 121 -16.67 1.18 -27.78
C ARG A 121 -15.60 0.10 -27.89
N ILE A 122 -15.17 -0.44 -26.75
CA ILE A 122 -14.12 -1.44 -26.65
C ILE A 122 -14.62 -2.69 -25.94
N HIS A 123 -14.03 -3.84 -26.28
CA HIS A 123 -14.15 -5.06 -25.48
C HIS A 123 -13.03 -5.08 -24.44
N ARG A 124 -13.40 -4.96 -23.16
CA ARG A 124 -12.48 -4.72 -22.04
C ARG A 124 -12.16 -6.00 -21.30
N HIS A 125 -10.87 -6.18 -21.03
CA HIS A 125 -10.30 -7.26 -20.24
C HIS A 125 -9.53 -6.65 -19.08
N GLU A 126 -9.99 -6.90 -17.85
CA GLU A 126 -9.31 -6.41 -16.65
C GLU A 126 -8.35 -7.48 -16.14
N PRO A 127 -7.11 -7.11 -15.77
CA PRO A 127 -6.22 -8.04 -15.10
C PRO A 127 -6.86 -8.50 -13.78
N PRO A 128 -6.72 -9.79 -13.41
CA PRO A 128 -7.12 -10.26 -12.09
C PRO A 128 -6.43 -9.49 -10.97
N VAL A 129 -7.08 -9.45 -9.80
CA VAL A 129 -6.51 -8.89 -8.56
C VAL A 129 -6.68 -9.89 -7.42
N THR A 130 -6.04 -9.66 -6.27
CA THR A 130 -6.21 -10.54 -5.10
C THR A 130 -7.68 -10.67 -4.71
N LEU A 131 -8.04 -11.84 -4.20
CA LEU A 131 -9.33 -12.13 -3.58
C LEU A 131 -9.42 -11.66 -2.12
N ASP A 132 -8.33 -11.17 -1.54
CA ASP A 132 -8.29 -10.68 -0.16
C ASP A 132 -9.41 -9.68 0.14
N GLU A 133 -9.97 -9.81 1.33
CA GLU A 133 -11.07 -8.96 1.79
C GLU A 133 -10.61 -7.53 2.08
N ILE A 134 -11.55 -6.58 1.92
CA ILE A 134 -11.36 -5.18 2.29
C ILE A 134 -11.83 -5.02 3.72
N GLU A 135 -10.90 -5.11 4.67
CA GLU A 135 -11.18 -4.94 6.09
C GLU A 135 -11.50 -3.47 6.41
N ILE A 136 -12.61 -3.24 7.13
CA ILE A 136 -12.98 -1.93 7.68
C ILE A 136 -12.40 -1.83 9.09
N ALA A 137 -11.40 -0.98 9.27
CA ALA A 137 -10.77 -0.73 10.57
C ALA A 137 -11.58 0.25 11.43
N TYR A 138 -12.29 1.19 10.80
CA TYR A 138 -13.17 2.15 11.47
C TYR A 138 -14.24 2.66 10.52
N GLU A 139 -15.44 2.89 11.03
CA GLU A 139 -16.52 3.50 10.27
C GLU A 139 -17.39 4.36 11.19
N ASP A 140 -17.67 5.59 10.75
CA ASP A 140 -18.66 6.47 11.37
C ASP A 140 -19.61 7.03 10.29
N ASP A 141 -20.45 8.00 10.65
CA ASP A 141 -21.36 8.62 9.69
C ASP A 141 -20.65 9.39 8.56
N GLU A 142 -19.40 9.82 8.76
CA GLU A 142 -18.65 10.64 7.83
C GLU A 142 -17.71 9.87 6.90
N ILE A 143 -16.90 9.00 7.49
CA ILE A 143 -15.77 8.33 6.87
C ILE A 143 -15.77 6.83 7.15
N MET A 144 -15.01 6.13 6.32
CA MET A 144 -14.60 4.76 6.51
C MET A 144 -13.09 4.70 6.37
N VAL A 145 -12.45 4.02 7.32
CA VAL A 145 -11.02 3.72 7.30
C VAL A 145 -10.89 2.24 7.02
N ILE A 146 -10.25 1.92 5.91
CA ILE A 146 -10.03 0.54 5.48
C ILE A 146 -8.56 0.16 5.62
N ASN A 147 -8.32 -1.14 5.80
CA ASN A 147 -7.03 -1.75 5.54
C ASN A 147 -7.05 -2.27 4.09
N LYS A 148 -6.49 -1.50 3.15
CA LYS A 148 -6.48 -1.86 1.73
C LYS A 148 -5.60 -3.11 1.52
N PRO A 149 -6.10 -4.20 0.91
CA PRO A 149 -5.25 -5.32 0.52
C PRO A 149 -4.27 -4.92 -0.58
N SER A 150 -3.14 -5.62 -0.67
CA SER A 150 -2.16 -5.43 -1.75
C SER A 150 -2.75 -5.85 -3.11
N GLY A 151 -2.21 -5.35 -4.22
CA GLY A 151 -2.57 -5.82 -5.57
C GLY A 151 -3.83 -5.17 -6.18
N ILE A 152 -4.68 -4.51 -5.38
CA ILE A 152 -5.90 -3.83 -5.85
C ILE A 152 -5.68 -2.32 -6.03
N PRO A 153 -5.95 -1.73 -7.22
CA PRO A 153 -5.99 -0.28 -7.41
C PRO A 153 -7.09 0.37 -6.58
N VAL A 154 -6.85 1.60 -6.14
CA VAL A 154 -7.80 2.36 -5.33
C VAL A 154 -9.10 2.71 -6.08
N HIS A 155 -8.99 3.17 -7.32
CA HIS A 155 -10.10 3.63 -8.16
C HIS A 155 -9.85 3.19 -9.60
N PRO A 156 -10.87 3.21 -10.49
CA PRO A 156 -10.70 2.89 -11.90
C PRO A 156 -9.54 3.65 -12.53
N THR A 157 -8.55 2.92 -13.04
CA THR A 157 -7.33 3.48 -13.63
C THR A 157 -6.67 2.46 -14.56
N GLY A 158 -6.12 2.95 -15.68
CA GLY A 158 -5.47 2.08 -16.67
C GLY A 158 -6.38 0.94 -17.12
N ARG A 159 -5.86 -0.29 -17.04
CA ARG A 159 -6.59 -1.54 -17.38
C ARG A 159 -7.66 -1.91 -16.34
N TYR A 160 -7.65 -1.34 -15.14
CA TYR A 160 -8.57 -1.68 -14.05
C TYR A 160 -9.77 -0.72 -13.97
N ARG A 161 -10.96 -1.28 -13.80
CA ARG A 161 -12.20 -0.53 -13.58
C ARG A 161 -13.02 -1.20 -12.47
N HIS A 162 -13.66 -2.34 -12.73
CA HIS A 162 -14.37 -3.11 -11.70
C HIS A 162 -13.39 -3.66 -10.66
N ASN A 163 -12.20 -4.11 -11.08
CA ASN A 163 -11.13 -4.52 -10.17
C ASN A 163 -10.42 -3.31 -9.53
N SER A 164 -11.17 -2.51 -8.78
CA SER A 164 -10.68 -1.41 -7.95
C SER A 164 -11.47 -1.33 -6.64
N ILE A 165 -10.86 -0.83 -5.57
CA ILE A 165 -11.47 -0.75 -4.23
C ILE A 165 -12.85 -0.07 -4.29
N THR A 166 -12.96 1.09 -4.93
CA THR A 166 -14.24 1.82 -5.02
C THR A 166 -15.34 1.04 -5.74
N MET A 167 -15.00 0.21 -6.74
CA MET A 167 -15.98 -0.56 -7.51
C MET A 167 -16.32 -1.89 -6.84
N ILE A 168 -15.35 -2.55 -6.21
CA ILE A 168 -15.57 -3.75 -5.39
C ILE A 168 -16.50 -3.40 -4.23
N MET A 169 -16.21 -2.34 -3.48
CA MET A 169 -17.07 -1.90 -2.36
C MET A 169 -18.48 -1.52 -2.83
N LYS A 170 -18.60 -0.85 -3.98
CA LYS A 170 -19.93 -0.50 -4.53
C LYS A 170 -20.75 -1.73 -4.84
N GLN A 171 -20.14 -2.73 -5.46
CA GLN A 171 -20.85 -3.88 -6.03
C GLN A 171 -21.02 -5.03 -5.03
N GLU A 172 -20.07 -5.27 -4.13
CA GLU A 172 -20.18 -6.32 -3.11
C GLU A 172 -20.73 -5.84 -1.77
N MET A 173 -20.50 -4.57 -1.41
CA MET A 173 -20.88 -4.02 -0.11
C MET A 173 -21.97 -2.95 -0.22
N GLY A 174 -22.49 -2.68 -1.43
CA GLY A 174 -23.48 -1.62 -1.67
C GLY A 174 -23.00 -0.21 -1.31
N THR A 175 -21.69 -0.02 -1.12
CA THR A 175 -21.13 1.20 -0.52
C THR A 175 -20.46 2.07 -1.57
N ILE A 176 -20.99 3.28 -1.78
CA ILE A 176 -20.34 4.29 -2.63
C ILE A 176 -19.25 4.99 -1.82
N ALA A 177 -18.00 4.66 -2.13
CA ALA A 177 -16.84 5.23 -1.45
C ALA A 177 -16.15 6.32 -2.29
N HIS A 178 -15.81 7.43 -1.64
CA HIS A 178 -15.04 8.52 -2.25
C HIS A 178 -13.66 8.64 -1.62
N THR A 179 -12.60 8.53 -2.42
CA THR A 179 -11.23 8.41 -1.91
C THR A 179 -10.71 9.71 -1.28
N CYS A 180 -10.21 9.66 -0.03
CA CYS A 180 -9.62 10.80 0.67
C CYS A 180 -8.09 10.86 0.51
N ASN A 181 -7.45 9.70 0.43
CA ASN A 181 -6.04 9.54 0.05
C ASN A 181 -5.93 8.42 -1.01
N ARG A 182 -4.71 8.19 -1.50
CA ARG A 182 -4.42 7.09 -2.43
C ARG A 182 -3.16 6.36 -1.97
N LEU A 183 -3.20 5.03 -2.08
CA LEU A 183 -2.04 4.15 -2.02
C LEU A 183 -1.76 3.60 -3.42
N ASP A 184 -0.52 3.24 -3.69
CA ASP A 184 -0.16 2.53 -4.93
C ASP A 184 -0.86 1.17 -4.97
N ARG A 185 -1.06 0.61 -6.17
CA ARG A 185 -1.76 -0.68 -6.37
C ARG A 185 -1.24 -1.78 -5.44
N LEU A 186 0.09 -1.94 -5.40
CA LEU A 186 0.77 -2.95 -4.59
C LEU A 186 0.93 -2.56 -3.12
N THR A 187 0.77 -1.29 -2.75
CA THR A 187 0.90 -0.90 -1.34
C THR A 187 -0.37 -1.28 -0.60
N SER A 188 -0.22 -1.97 0.53
CA SER A 188 -1.33 -2.33 1.43
C SER A 188 -1.46 -1.32 2.58
N GLY A 189 -2.54 -1.40 3.35
CA GLY A 189 -2.69 -0.66 4.60
C GLY A 189 -3.72 0.47 4.56
N ILE A 190 -3.60 1.35 5.55
CA ILE A 190 -4.63 2.32 5.93
C ILE A 190 -5.00 3.28 4.80
N MET A 191 -6.29 3.37 4.54
CA MET A 191 -6.86 4.28 3.56
C MET A 191 -8.19 4.85 4.04
N PHE A 192 -8.39 6.14 3.78
CA PHE A 192 -9.56 6.90 4.16
C PHE A 192 -10.50 7.06 2.97
N LEU A 193 -11.77 6.76 3.20
CA LEU A 193 -12.87 6.88 2.25
C LEU A 193 -13.97 7.73 2.88
N GLY A 194 -14.48 8.73 2.17
CA GLY A 194 -15.65 9.49 2.59
C GLY A 194 -16.92 8.87 2.03
N LYS A 195 -18.00 8.90 2.82
CA LYS A 195 -19.33 8.39 2.40
C LYS A 195 -20.04 9.32 1.40
N THR A 196 -19.61 10.58 1.32
CA THR A 196 -20.09 11.54 0.30
C THR A 196 -18.96 12.47 -0.12
N ALA A 197 -19.07 13.06 -1.32
CA ALA A 197 -18.10 14.02 -1.83
C ALA A 197 -17.82 15.20 -0.87
N LYS A 198 -18.85 15.69 -0.15
CA LYS A 198 -18.69 16.79 0.83
C LYS A 198 -17.81 16.36 2.01
N LYS A 199 -18.04 15.16 2.54
CA LYS A 199 -17.29 14.64 3.70
C LYS A 199 -15.85 14.27 3.33
N THR A 200 -15.65 13.75 2.12
CA THR A 200 -14.31 13.53 1.55
C THR A 200 -13.49 14.81 1.50
N ALA A 201 -14.07 15.94 1.08
CA ALA A 201 -13.34 17.21 0.95
C ALA A 201 -12.69 17.66 2.27
N LYS A 202 -13.38 17.47 3.40
CA LYS A 202 -12.86 17.79 4.75
C LYS A 202 -11.62 16.96 5.09
N MET A 203 -11.70 15.62 4.93
CA MET A 203 -10.57 14.73 5.22
C MET A 203 -9.40 14.93 4.24
N VAL A 204 -9.69 15.15 2.95
CA VAL A 204 -8.65 15.49 1.94
C VAL A 204 -7.88 16.75 2.35
N GLN A 205 -8.58 17.78 2.84
CA GLN A 205 -7.96 19.03 3.25
C GLN A 205 -6.99 18.79 4.42
N GLN A 206 -7.42 18.05 5.45
CA GLN A 206 -6.59 17.71 6.60
C GLN A 206 -5.32 16.94 6.19
N ILE A 207 -5.45 15.96 5.28
CA ILE A 207 -4.33 15.18 4.78
C ILE A 207 -3.37 16.04 3.93
N LYS A 208 -3.88 17.05 3.23
CA LYS A 208 -3.09 17.96 2.38
C LYS A 208 -2.30 18.99 3.16
N GLU A 209 -2.84 19.49 4.27
CA GLU A 209 -2.23 20.54 5.10
C GLU A 209 -0.92 20.11 5.80
N ARG A 210 -0.42 18.89 5.54
CA ARG A 210 0.81 18.30 6.11
C ARG A 210 0.80 18.14 7.64
N ASN A 211 -0.35 18.31 8.28
CA ASN A 211 -0.55 18.09 9.71
C ASN A 211 -0.90 16.62 10.04
N VAL A 212 -0.55 15.69 9.14
CA VAL A 212 -0.78 14.24 9.29
C VAL A 212 0.54 13.50 9.30
N GLY A 213 0.84 12.89 10.43
CA GLY A 213 1.92 11.92 10.57
C GLY A 213 1.57 10.61 9.88
N LYS A 214 2.54 10.01 9.20
CA LYS A 214 2.38 8.75 8.47
C LYS A 214 3.47 7.78 8.88
N VAL A 215 3.08 6.55 9.16
CA VAL A 215 3.99 5.45 9.49
C VAL A 215 3.70 4.29 8.55
N TYR A 216 4.75 3.80 7.92
CA TYR A 216 4.74 2.63 7.06
C TYR A 216 5.68 1.57 7.61
N ILE A 217 5.39 0.31 7.32
CA ILE A 217 6.26 -0.83 7.60
C ILE A 217 6.75 -1.38 6.26
N ALA A 218 8.04 -1.65 6.17
CA ALA A 218 8.66 -2.22 4.97
C ALA A 218 9.56 -3.41 5.34
N LYS A 219 9.57 -4.47 4.53
CA LYS A 219 10.58 -5.55 4.62
C LYS A 219 11.65 -5.31 3.55
N CYS A 220 12.85 -4.96 4.00
CA CYS A 220 13.94 -4.48 3.16
C CYS A 220 15.06 -5.50 3.08
N LYS A 221 15.75 -5.57 1.93
CA LYS A 221 16.95 -6.38 1.76
C LYS A 221 18.06 -5.91 2.71
N GLY A 222 18.76 -6.85 3.33
CA GLY A 222 19.97 -6.65 4.12
C GLY A 222 19.73 -6.25 5.58
N LYS A 223 20.81 -6.26 6.36
CA LYS A 223 20.86 -5.73 7.73
C LYS A 223 20.84 -4.19 7.72
N PHE A 224 19.64 -3.62 7.87
CA PHE A 224 19.45 -2.16 7.91
C PHE A 224 20.21 -1.55 9.09
N PRO A 225 20.79 -0.34 8.99
CA PRO A 225 21.56 0.23 10.09
C PRO A 225 20.70 0.51 11.32
N LEU A 226 21.32 0.41 12.49
CA LEU A 226 20.72 0.86 13.75
C LEU A 226 20.58 2.39 13.78
N GLY A 227 19.76 2.89 14.71
CA GLY A 227 19.49 4.31 14.87
C GLY A 227 18.54 4.89 13.82
N LEU A 228 18.33 6.20 13.87
CA LEU A 228 17.46 6.92 12.95
C LEU A 228 18.22 7.26 11.66
N GLN A 229 17.77 6.73 10.54
CA GLN A 229 18.31 7.05 9.23
C GLN A 229 17.44 8.10 8.54
N THR A 230 18.04 9.18 8.04
CA THR A 230 17.31 10.26 7.35
C THR A 230 17.73 10.31 5.89
N VAL A 231 16.76 10.19 4.99
CA VAL A 231 16.98 10.40 3.55
C VAL A 231 16.24 11.65 3.11
N ASP A 232 17.00 12.70 2.83
CA ASP A 232 16.52 13.98 2.31
C ASP A 232 17.02 14.12 0.86
N LYS A 233 16.29 13.50 -0.06
CA LYS A 233 16.68 13.38 -1.47
C LYS A 233 15.48 13.65 -2.38
N PRO A 234 15.52 14.72 -3.20
CA PRO A 234 14.44 15.06 -4.12
C PRO A 234 14.20 13.98 -5.17
N LEU A 235 12.95 13.88 -5.64
CA LEU A 235 12.49 12.83 -6.54
C LEU A 235 11.91 13.39 -7.84
N LEU A 236 12.30 12.78 -8.96
CA LEU A 236 11.79 13.08 -10.29
C LEU A 236 11.14 11.85 -10.92
N THR A 237 10.01 12.07 -11.61
CA THR A 237 9.39 11.07 -12.48
C THR A 237 9.97 11.25 -13.89
N ILE A 238 10.76 10.28 -14.37
CA ILE A 238 11.46 10.42 -15.65
C ILE A 238 10.55 10.13 -16.84
N ASP A 239 9.89 8.97 -16.83
CA ASP A 239 8.97 8.60 -17.90
C ASP A 239 7.63 8.16 -17.29
N PRO A 240 6.54 8.89 -17.60
CA PRO A 240 5.19 8.45 -17.26
C PRO A 240 4.82 7.07 -17.83
N ARG A 241 5.47 6.59 -18.91
CA ARG A 241 5.26 5.25 -19.49
C ARG A 241 5.83 4.15 -18.61
N LEU A 242 7.02 4.37 -18.07
CA LEU A 242 7.69 3.41 -17.21
C LEU A 242 7.27 3.56 -15.73
N THR A 243 6.62 4.68 -15.38
CA THR A 243 6.21 5.02 -14.01
C THR A 243 7.37 4.93 -12.99
N PHE A 244 8.60 5.17 -13.46
CA PHE A 244 9.78 5.24 -12.61
C PHE A 244 9.93 6.62 -11.98
N ASN A 245 10.13 6.60 -10.66
CA ASN A 245 10.67 7.71 -9.90
C ASN A 245 12.10 7.38 -9.50
N LEU A 246 12.96 8.38 -9.48
CA LEU A 246 14.35 8.25 -9.02
C LEU A 246 14.80 9.51 -8.28
N VAL A 247 15.99 9.45 -7.66
CA VAL A 247 16.62 10.61 -7.05
C VAL A 247 17.21 11.51 -8.15
N ASP A 248 16.77 12.77 -8.16
CA ASP A 248 17.34 13.83 -8.98
C ASP A 248 17.54 15.06 -8.11
N LEU A 249 18.80 15.50 -7.99
CA LEU A 249 19.21 16.58 -7.09
C LEU A 249 18.91 17.99 -7.63
N GLU A 250 18.63 18.14 -8.91
CA GLU A 250 18.47 19.40 -9.61
C GLU A 250 17.00 19.69 -9.93
N ASP A 251 16.32 18.75 -10.59
CA ASP A 251 14.93 18.90 -11.08
C ASP A 251 13.91 18.15 -10.22
N GLY A 252 14.38 17.36 -9.25
CA GLY A 252 13.52 16.57 -8.38
C GLY A 252 12.72 17.44 -7.40
N LYS A 253 11.50 16.98 -7.09
CA LYS A 253 10.67 17.59 -6.05
C LYS A 253 11.18 17.16 -4.68
N ALA A 254 11.33 18.11 -3.76
CA ALA A 254 11.74 17.86 -2.39
C ALA A 254 10.96 16.69 -1.76
N ALA A 255 11.72 15.75 -1.18
CA ALA A 255 11.22 14.56 -0.55
C ALA A 255 12.12 14.13 0.61
N LYS A 256 11.52 13.87 1.77
CA LYS A 256 12.24 13.48 2.99
C LYS A 256 11.55 12.34 3.72
N THR A 257 12.31 11.33 4.11
CA THR A 257 11.81 10.16 4.84
C THR A 257 12.76 9.81 5.98
N LEU A 258 12.19 9.50 7.15
CA LEU A 258 12.92 8.96 8.28
C LEU A 258 12.71 7.44 8.34
N PHE A 259 13.75 6.69 8.67
CA PHE A 259 13.72 5.23 8.76
C PHE A 259 14.31 4.77 10.08
N ARG A 260 13.72 3.74 10.67
CA ARG A 260 14.26 3.08 11.86
C ARG A 260 14.07 1.57 11.73
N ARG A 261 15.14 0.80 11.98
CA ARG A 261 15.05 -0.66 12.02
C ARG A 261 14.15 -1.10 13.18
N ILE A 262 13.27 -2.06 12.91
CA ILE A 262 12.45 -2.76 13.91
C ILE A 262 13.13 -4.08 14.29
N SER A 263 13.51 -4.87 13.28
CA SER A 263 14.17 -6.15 13.48
C SER A 263 15.02 -6.50 12.26
N TYR A 264 15.93 -7.46 12.42
CA TYR A 264 16.71 -8.09 11.36
C TYR A 264 16.49 -9.60 11.44
N ASP A 265 16.26 -10.24 10.30
CA ASP A 265 16.20 -11.68 10.14
C ASP A 265 17.43 -12.15 9.36
N VAL A 266 18.30 -12.89 10.04
CA VAL A 266 19.53 -13.45 9.46
C VAL A 266 19.24 -14.56 8.45
N LYS A 267 18.09 -15.24 8.55
CA LYS A 267 17.76 -16.39 7.71
C LYS A 267 17.55 -16.00 6.25
N ASP A 268 16.89 -14.87 6.02
CA ASP A 268 16.59 -14.38 4.67
C ASP A 268 17.31 -13.07 4.32
N ASP A 269 18.23 -12.63 5.19
CA ASP A 269 18.96 -11.37 5.10
C ASP A 269 18.03 -10.19 4.82
N THR A 270 17.01 -10.00 5.68
CA THR A 270 16.08 -8.88 5.57
C THR A 270 15.86 -8.16 6.89
N SER A 271 15.46 -6.89 6.81
CA SER A 271 15.07 -6.09 7.97
C SER A 271 13.63 -5.60 7.86
N ILE A 272 12.91 -5.60 8.97
CA ILE A 272 11.66 -4.84 9.10
C ILE A 272 12.01 -3.39 9.46
N VAL A 273 11.47 -2.42 8.72
CA VAL A 273 11.81 -1.01 8.83
C VAL A 273 10.56 -0.15 8.99
N LYS A 274 10.54 0.66 10.05
CA LYS A 274 9.56 1.73 10.26
C LYS A 274 9.95 2.91 9.38
N CYS A 275 9.07 3.30 8.46
CA CYS A 275 9.27 4.38 7.50
C CYS A 275 8.31 5.53 7.80
N MET A 276 8.82 6.75 7.96
CA MET A 276 8.04 7.95 8.32
C MET A 276 8.30 9.04 7.27
N PRO A 277 7.52 9.06 6.17
CA PRO A 277 7.68 10.06 5.14
C PRO A 277 7.13 11.42 5.61
N LEU A 278 7.98 12.46 5.55
CA LEU A 278 7.61 13.84 5.90
C LEU A 278 7.03 14.61 4.70
N THR A 279 7.02 13.98 3.53
CA THR A 279 6.46 14.47 2.27
C THR A 279 5.66 13.37 1.59
N GLY A 280 4.84 13.71 0.59
CA GLY A 280 4.07 12.74 -0.19
C GLY A 280 4.42 12.79 -1.68
N ARG A 281 5.41 12.01 -2.10
CA ARG A 281 5.72 11.76 -3.52
C ARG A 281 5.44 10.31 -3.90
N THR A 282 5.09 10.07 -5.16
CA THR A 282 4.89 8.71 -5.69
C THR A 282 6.16 7.88 -5.50
N HIS A 283 6.01 6.64 -5.01
CA HIS A 283 7.11 5.71 -4.73
C HIS A 283 8.21 6.23 -3.78
N GLN A 284 7.95 7.29 -2.99
CA GLN A 284 9.00 7.95 -2.20
C GLN A 284 9.80 7.00 -1.31
N ILE A 285 9.10 6.21 -0.50
CA ILE A 285 9.72 5.24 0.42
C ILE A 285 10.54 4.21 -0.38
N ARG A 286 9.97 3.68 -1.46
CA ARG A 286 10.59 2.65 -2.32
C ARG A 286 11.92 3.14 -2.90
N VAL A 287 11.92 4.34 -3.48
CA VAL A 287 13.10 4.96 -4.10
C VAL A 287 14.14 5.36 -3.04
N HIS A 288 13.73 5.93 -1.92
CA HIS A 288 14.67 6.32 -0.86
C HIS A 288 15.39 5.10 -0.29
N LEU A 289 14.65 4.02 0.01
CA LEU A 289 15.21 2.75 0.47
C LEU A 289 16.17 2.13 -0.54
N GLN A 290 15.78 2.10 -1.83
CA GLN A 290 16.66 1.66 -2.92
C GLN A 290 17.95 2.50 -2.97
N PHE A 291 17.81 3.83 -2.95
CA PHE A 291 18.94 4.76 -3.07
C PHE A 291 19.98 4.56 -1.96
N ILE A 292 19.57 4.27 -0.73
CA ILE A 292 20.51 3.97 0.36
C ILE A 292 21.02 2.51 0.37
N GLY A 293 20.53 1.67 -0.53
CA GLY A 293 20.99 0.29 -0.74
C GLY A 293 20.21 -0.78 0.00
N TYR A 294 19.02 -0.45 0.52
CA TYR A 294 18.15 -1.34 1.26
C TYR A 294 16.75 -1.36 0.62
N PRO A 295 16.61 -1.70 -0.68
CA PRO A 295 15.31 -1.71 -1.35
C PRO A 295 14.34 -2.67 -0.63
N ILE A 296 13.04 -2.43 -0.78
CA ILE A 296 12.03 -3.38 -0.35
C ILE A 296 12.29 -4.71 -1.08
N ALA A 297 12.48 -5.79 -0.32
CA ALA A 297 13.12 -7.00 -0.80
C ALA A 297 12.39 -7.63 -2.00
N ASN A 298 11.05 -7.60 -1.96
CA ASN A 298 10.19 -8.16 -3.00
C ASN A 298 9.69 -7.11 -4.01
N ASP A 299 10.29 -5.92 -4.08
CA ASP A 299 9.84 -4.86 -4.99
C ASP A 299 10.20 -5.17 -6.45
N PRO A 300 9.23 -5.42 -7.35
CA PRO A 300 9.53 -5.80 -8.73
C PRO A 300 10.09 -4.64 -9.58
N VAL A 301 9.88 -3.40 -9.12
CA VAL A 301 10.27 -2.19 -9.85
C VAL A 301 11.65 -1.73 -9.41
N TYR A 302 11.96 -1.78 -8.11
CA TYR A 302 13.17 -1.19 -7.53
C TYR A 302 14.15 -2.20 -6.94
N SER A 303 13.77 -3.47 -6.85
CA SER A 303 14.60 -4.54 -6.29
C SER A 303 14.89 -5.66 -7.29
N SER A 304 14.59 -5.48 -8.59
CA SER A 304 14.90 -6.48 -9.62
C SER A 304 16.40 -6.47 -9.99
N PRO A 305 17.15 -7.56 -9.77
CA PRO A 305 18.53 -7.67 -10.25
C PRO A 305 18.63 -7.68 -11.77
N TYR A 306 17.60 -8.14 -12.48
CA TYR A 306 17.57 -8.07 -13.94
C TYR A 306 17.57 -6.61 -14.42
N VAL A 307 16.70 -5.79 -13.84
CA VAL A 307 16.56 -4.38 -14.25
C VAL A 307 17.76 -3.55 -13.77
N TRP A 308 18.07 -3.61 -12.48
CA TRP A 308 19.04 -2.73 -11.82
C TRP A 308 20.44 -3.35 -11.64
N GLY A 309 20.66 -4.59 -12.05
CA GLY A 309 21.93 -5.27 -11.81
C GLY A 309 22.21 -5.53 -10.33
N PRO A 310 23.45 -5.91 -9.98
CA PRO A 310 23.80 -6.40 -8.64
C PRO A 310 23.75 -5.32 -7.55
N THR A 311 23.86 -4.04 -7.91
CA THR A 311 23.81 -2.92 -6.97
C THR A 311 22.38 -2.52 -6.60
N LEU A 312 21.38 -3.04 -7.33
CA LEU A 312 19.97 -2.72 -7.15
C LEU A 312 19.68 -1.20 -7.13
N GLY A 313 20.44 -0.41 -7.89
CA GLY A 313 20.23 1.04 -7.98
C GLY A 313 20.73 1.84 -6.76
N LYS A 314 21.53 1.24 -5.87
CA LYS A 314 22.14 1.95 -4.73
C LYS A 314 22.92 3.18 -5.21
N GLY A 315 22.62 4.34 -4.61
CA GLY A 315 23.28 5.61 -4.89
C GLY A 315 23.06 6.15 -6.30
N PHE A 316 22.11 5.59 -7.07
CA PHE A 316 21.95 5.94 -8.46
C PHE A 316 21.51 7.40 -8.66
N LEU A 317 22.24 8.12 -9.50
CA LEU A 317 21.99 9.48 -9.94
C LEU A 317 22.04 9.53 -11.46
N HIS A 318 20.89 9.58 -12.12
CA HIS A 318 20.82 9.36 -13.57
C HIS A 318 21.55 10.42 -14.39
N LYS A 319 21.57 11.69 -13.97
CA LYS A 319 22.32 12.76 -14.66
C LYS A 319 23.83 12.49 -14.71
N LYS A 320 24.35 11.70 -13.77
CA LYS A 320 25.76 11.27 -13.78
C LYS A 320 26.00 10.02 -14.62
N ASN A 321 24.96 9.22 -14.87
CA ASN A 321 25.04 7.93 -15.56
C ASN A 321 23.84 7.73 -16.51
N PRO A 322 23.72 8.54 -17.59
CA PRO A 322 22.58 8.50 -18.50
C PRO A 322 22.50 7.18 -19.29
N GLU A 323 23.64 6.58 -19.63
CA GLU A 323 23.71 5.29 -20.34
C GLU A 323 23.08 4.16 -19.51
N TYR A 324 23.39 4.11 -18.22
CA TYR A 324 22.79 3.13 -17.31
C TYR A 324 21.28 3.36 -17.13
N LEU A 325 20.80 4.61 -17.15
CA LEU A 325 19.35 4.88 -17.18
C LEU A 325 18.70 4.30 -18.44
N GLN A 326 19.36 4.43 -19.59
CA GLN A 326 18.88 3.87 -20.85
C GLN A 326 18.81 2.33 -20.77
N GLU A 327 19.86 1.67 -20.27
CA GLU A 327 19.84 0.21 -20.06
C GLU A 327 18.71 -0.24 -19.13
N VAL A 328 18.54 0.44 -17.99
CA VAL A 328 17.45 0.18 -17.04
C VAL A 328 16.10 0.32 -17.73
N SER A 329 15.92 1.35 -18.56
CA SER A 329 14.68 1.60 -19.30
C SER A 329 14.40 0.49 -20.31
N GLU A 330 15.40 0.09 -21.10
CA GLU A 330 15.28 -0.98 -22.11
C GLU A 330 14.98 -2.35 -21.49
N ARG A 331 15.58 -2.67 -20.33
CA ARG A 331 15.26 -3.90 -19.59
C ARG A 331 13.85 -3.85 -19.02
N SER A 332 13.44 -2.70 -18.49
CA SER A 332 12.11 -2.50 -17.90
C SER A 332 11.00 -2.61 -18.94
N GLU A 333 11.22 -2.15 -20.17
CA GLU A 333 10.22 -2.25 -21.25
C GLU A 333 9.90 -3.70 -21.69
N LYS A 334 10.78 -4.65 -21.37
CA LYS A 334 10.61 -6.09 -21.64
C LYS A 334 9.74 -6.79 -20.58
N ILE A 335 9.67 -6.22 -19.37
CA ILE A 335 8.90 -6.78 -18.26
C ILE A 335 7.41 -6.78 -18.61
N GLY A 336 6.73 -7.91 -18.35
CA GLY A 336 5.34 -8.17 -18.72
C GLY A 336 5.13 -8.52 -20.19
N LYS A 337 6.13 -8.34 -21.07
CA LYS A 337 6.01 -8.65 -22.51
C LYS A 337 6.76 -9.92 -22.89
N THR A 338 8.09 -9.89 -22.73
CA THR A 338 8.98 -11.01 -23.07
C THR A 338 9.73 -11.53 -21.85
N LYS A 339 9.58 -10.86 -20.71
CA LYS A 339 10.15 -11.24 -19.42
C LYS A 339 9.12 -11.06 -18.32
N GLN A 340 8.96 -12.04 -17.44
CA GLN A 340 8.13 -11.88 -16.25
C GLN A 340 8.78 -10.93 -15.24
N SER A 341 7.97 -10.35 -14.35
CA SER A 341 8.50 -9.52 -13.26
C SER A 341 9.24 -10.37 -12.22
N THR A 342 10.39 -9.88 -11.78
CA THR A 342 11.26 -10.50 -10.76
C THR A 342 11.64 -9.46 -9.70
N SER A 343 12.00 -9.93 -8.52
CA SER A 343 12.56 -9.12 -7.44
C SER A 343 13.76 -9.81 -6.82
N TRP A 344 14.50 -9.14 -5.95
CA TRP A 344 15.65 -9.75 -5.26
C TRP A 344 15.21 -10.96 -4.43
N TYR A 345 14.05 -10.85 -3.76
CA TYR A 345 13.53 -11.93 -2.93
C TYR A 345 12.85 -13.05 -3.74
N TYR A 346 12.17 -12.70 -4.84
CA TYR A 346 11.56 -13.65 -5.76
C TYR A 346 12.24 -13.55 -7.12
N PRO A 347 13.45 -14.15 -7.26
CA PRO A 347 14.25 -14.04 -8.49
C PRO A 347 13.71 -14.90 -9.63
N GLU A 348 12.93 -15.93 -9.30
CA GLU A 348 12.27 -16.79 -10.29
C GLU A 348 11.14 -16.03 -10.99
N GLU A 349 11.00 -16.26 -12.30
CA GLU A 349 10.01 -15.61 -13.15
C GLU A 349 8.59 -15.95 -12.67
N SER A 350 7.90 -14.98 -12.04
CA SER A 350 6.61 -15.21 -11.35
C SER A 350 5.64 -14.03 -11.49
N GLY A 351 5.65 -13.38 -12.64
CA GLY A 351 4.77 -12.26 -12.94
C GLY A 351 3.87 -12.48 -14.15
N GLU A 352 2.95 -11.58 -14.44
CA GLU A 352 2.13 -11.60 -15.65
C GLU A 352 3.05 -11.50 -16.88
N LEU A 353 2.70 -12.25 -17.93
CA LEU A 353 3.39 -12.24 -19.22
C LEU A 353 2.37 -12.14 -20.34
N LEU A 354 2.71 -11.37 -21.38
CA LEU A 354 1.95 -11.31 -22.61
C LEU A 354 1.86 -12.70 -23.25
N LEU A 355 0.65 -13.14 -23.57
CA LEU A 355 0.38 -14.40 -24.24
C LEU A 355 0.52 -14.24 -25.76
N GLU A 356 0.86 -15.34 -26.45
CA GLU A 356 0.93 -15.39 -27.91
C GLU A 356 -0.46 -15.18 -28.54
N GLU A 357 -1.48 -15.76 -27.92
CA GLU A 357 -2.87 -15.66 -28.36
C GLU A 357 -3.56 -14.46 -27.73
N GLY A 358 -4.20 -13.65 -28.58
CA GLY A 358 -5.07 -12.55 -28.15
C GLY A 358 -6.49 -13.00 -27.87
N CYS A 359 -7.34 -12.07 -27.43
CA CYS A 359 -8.76 -12.34 -27.24
C CYS A 359 -9.43 -12.72 -28.58
N GLU A 360 -10.11 -13.87 -28.63
CA GLU A 360 -10.82 -14.36 -29.83
C GLU A 360 -11.89 -13.39 -30.36
N VAL A 361 -12.47 -12.56 -29.48
CA VAL A 361 -13.55 -11.63 -29.83
C VAL A 361 -13.02 -10.33 -30.45
N CYS A 362 -11.91 -9.79 -29.93
CA CYS A 362 -11.45 -8.44 -30.29
C CYS A 362 -9.96 -8.33 -30.65
N GLY A 363 -9.23 -9.45 -30.67
CA GLY A 363 -7.80 -9.50 -30.97
C GLY A 363 -6.91 -8.75 -29.97
N SER A 364 -7.44 -8.33 -28.81
CA SER A 364 -6.65 -7.64 -27.80
C SER A 364 -5.59 -8.55 -27.20
N GLU A 365 -4.41 -7.99 -26.94
CA GLU A 365 -3.36 -8.62 -26.12
C GLU A 365 -3.93 -9.15 -24.80
N MET A 366 -3.63 -10.42 -24.52
CA MET A 366 -3.98 -11.11 -23.29
C MET A 366 -2.72 -11.40 -22.48
N TYR A 367 -2.85 -11.45 -21.16
CA TYR A 367 -1.75 -11.68 -20.25
C TYR A 367 -2.08 -12.90 -19.40
N SER A 368 -1.05 -13.65 -19.00
CA SER A 368 -1.17 -14.69 -17.99
C SER A 368 -1.66 -14.12 -16.67
N ASP A 369 -2.05 -15.00 -15.75
CA ASP A 369 -2.39 -14.56 -14.40
C ASP A 369 -1.21 -13.88 -13.72
N PRO A 370 -1.47 -12.85 -12.89
CA PRO A 370 -0.43 -12.17 -12.13
C PRO A 370 0.08 -13.11 -11.03
N GLY A 371 1.39 -13.13 -10.83
CA GLY A 371 1.99 -13.87 -9.71
C GLY A 371 2.36 -12.96 -8.53
N VAL A 372 3.18 -13.49 -7.61
CA VAL A 372 3.47 -12.84 -6.32
C VAL A 372 4.11 -11.46 -6.46
N ASN A 373 5.01 -11.30 -7.44
CA ASN A 373 5.69 -10.03 -7.73
C ASN A 373 4.72 -8.94 -8.22
N ASP A 374 3.57 -9.30 -8.81
CA ASP A 374 2.57 -8.35 -9.29
C ASP A 374 1.38 -8.16 -8.36
N LEU A 375 1.28 -8.93 -7.29
CA LEU A 375 0.17 -8.86 -6.34
C LEU A 375 0.60 -8.36 -4.98
N ILE A 376 1.85 -8.59 -4.56
CA ILE A 376 2.30 -8.35 -3.19
C ILE A 376 3.52 -7.43 -3.18
N LEU A 377 3.45 -6.36 -2.39
CA LEU A 377 4.62 -5.58 -1.99
C LEU A 377 4.70 -5.54 -0.47
N TRP A 378 5.90 -5.78 0.07
CA TRP A 378 6.16 -5.65 1.51
C TRP A 378 6.38 -4.19 1.90
N LEU A 379 5.35 -3.39 1.61
CA LEU A 379 5.17 -2.02 2.05
C LEU A 379 3.72 -1.85 2.49
N HIS A 380 3.54 -1.48 3.75
CA HIS A 380 2.24 -1.36 4.39
C HIS A 380 2.08 0.00 5.05
N ALA A 381 1.02 0.74 4.71
CA ALA A 381 0.63 1.98 5.39
C ALA A 381 0.01 1.63 6.75
N TYR A 382 0.82 1.66 7.80
CA TYR A 382 0.43 1.11 9.10
C TYR A 382 -0.40 2.07 9.95
N ARG A 383 -0.01 3.34 10.04
CA ARG A 383 -0.67 4.31 10.93
C ARG A 383 -0.65 5.71 10.36
N TYR A 384 -1.80 6.37 10.39
CA TYR A 384 -1.95 7.79 10.08
C TYR A 384 -2.54 8.47 11.31
N TYR A 385 -1.97 9.60 11.71
CA TYR A 385 -2.45 10.35 12.88
C TYR A 385 -2.35 11.85 12.65
N SER A 386 -3.23 12.62 13.27
CA SER A 386 -3.15 14.08 13.23
C SER A 386 -2.25 14.62 14.33
N HIS A 387 -1.47 15.66 14.03
CA HIS A 387 -0.69 16.38 15.05
C HIS A 387 -1.53 17.41 15.82
N GLU A 388 -2.64 17.87 15.26
CA GLU A 388 -3.47 18.95 15.81
C GLU A 388 -4.89 18.49 16.20
N GLN A 389 -5.40 17.45 15.54
CA GLN A 389 -6.72 16.89 15.78
C GLN A 389 -6.66 15.61 16.61
N SER A 390 -7.80 15.16 17.09
CA SER A 390 -7.92 14.04 18.02
C SER A 390 -8.06 12.67 17.35
N TRP A 391 -7.49 12.46 16.15
CA TRP A 391 -7.60 11.17 15.46
C TRP A 391 -6.25 10.51 15.20
N ASP A 392 -6.24 9.20 15.40
CA ASP A 392 -5.09 8.31 15.27
C ASP A 392 -5.62 6.93 14.88
N TYR A 393 -5.36 6.54 13.64
CA TYR A 393 -5.84 5.27 13.11
C TYR A 393 -4.65 4.42 12.69
N SER A 394 -4.68 3.15 13.07
CA SER A 394 -3.70 2.15 12.68
C SER A 394 -4.39 0.86 12.25
N THR A 395 -3.78 0.15 11.32
CA THR A 395 -4.13 -1.23 11.01
C THR A 395 -3.41 -2.19 11.96
N LYS A 396 -3.74 -3.48 11.87
CA LYS A 396 -2.88 -4.53 12.43
C LYS A 396 -1.53 -4.55 11.70
N MET A 397 -0.50 -5.06 12.37
CA MET A 397 0.78 -5.29 11.71
C MET A 397 0.60 -6.30 10.56
N PRO A 398 1.22 -6.08 9.39
CA PRO A 398 1.08 -7.01 8.29
C PRO A 398 1.71 -8.36 8.67
N LYS A 399 1.04 -9.46 8.31
CA LYS A 399 1.46 -10.83 8.63
C LYS A 399 2.95 -11.09 8.35
N TRP A 400 3.42 -10.72 7.15
CA TRP A 400 4.82 -10.89 6.73
C TRP A 400 5.87 -10.16 7.60
N SER A 401 5.45 -9.25 8.48
CA SER A 401 6.35 -8.51 9.39
C SER A 401 6.45 -9.11 10.79
N ILE A 402 5.53 -10.01 11.18
CA ILE A 402 5.45 -10.57 12.54
C ILE A 402 5.36 -12.10 12.57
N GLU A 403 4.94 -12.74 11.47
CA GLU A 403 4.86 -14.20 11.39
C GLU A 403 6.24 -14.87 11.43
N GLY A 404 6.26 -16.13 11.87
CA GLY A 404 7.50 -16.87 12.09
C GLY A 404 8.17 -16.49 13.42
N HIS A 405 9.32 -15.81 13.33
CA HIS A 405 10.20 -15.59 14.47
C HIS A 405 9.54 -14.79 15.62
N HIS A 406 8.94 -13.62 15.33
CA HIS A 406 8.37 -12.76 16.37
C HIS A 406 7.17 -13.39 17.08
N ARG A 407 6.26 -14.06 16.35
CA ARG A 407 5.19 -14.88 16.98
C ARG A 407 5.75 -16.04 17.80
N GLY A 408 6.85 -16.66 17.36
CA GLY A 408 7.57 -17.68 18.13
C GLY A 408 8.08 -17.14 19.47
N MET A 409 8.69 -15.95 19.46
CA MET A 409 9.16 -15.30 20.69
C MET A 409 8.01 -14.92 21.63
N MET A 410 6.87 -14.44 21.10
CA MET A 410 5.70 -14.15 21.93
C MET A 410 5.14 -15.41 22.59
N LYS A 411 5.08 -16.54 21.88
CA LYS A 411 4.70 -17.83 22.48
C LYS A 411 5.64 -18.24 23.61
N LEU A 412 6.95 -18.06 23.44
CA LEU A 412 7.91 -18.33 24.51
C LEU A 412 7.72 -17.40 25.71
N ALA A 413 7.41 -16.13 25.49
CA ALA A 413 7.07 -15.20 26.58
C ALA A 413 5.80 -15.67 27.34
N ILE A 414 4.79 -16.19 26.63
CA ILE A 414 3.61 -16.81 27.24
C ILE A 414 3.99 -18.04 28.08
N GLU A 415 4.90 -18.90 27.61
CA GLU A 415 5.41 -20.03 28.39
C GLU A 415 6.20 -19.60 29.64
N GLU A 416 6.92 -18.48 29.59
CA GLU A 416 7.53 -17.90 30.79
C GLU A 416 6.45 -17.39 31.76
N ALA A 417 5.41 -16.72 31.27
CA ALA A 417 4.30 -16.26 32.11
C ALA A 417 3.58 -17.42 32.83
N LYS A 418 3.50 -18.61 32.21
CA LYS A 418 2.90 -19.82 32.81
C LYS A 418 3.64 -20.35 34.05
N LYS A 419 4.87 -19.89 34.29
CA LYS A 419 5.68 -20.26 35.47
C LYS A 419 5.35 -19.43 36.71
N CYS A 420 4.55 -18.37 36.57
CA CYS A 420 4.14 -17.54 37.70
C CYS A 420 3.24 -18.33 38.65
N ASP A 421 3.45 -18.15 39.96
CA ASP A 421 2.50 -18.62 40.98
C ASP A 421 1.21 -17.80 40.96
N HIS A 422 0.10 -18.45 41.35
CA HIS A 422 -1.24 -17.87 41.43
C HIS A 422 -1.27 -16.65 42.38
N THR A 423 -1.88 -15.55 41.94
CA THR A 423 -2.09 -14.36 42.77
C THR A 423 -3.30 -13.55 42.32
N GLU A 424 -4.03 -12.99 43.29
CA GLU A 424 -5.19 -12.12 43.01
C GLU A 424 -4.80 -10.64 42.89
N THR A 425 -3.55 -10.30 43.19
CA THR A 425 -3.12 -8.90 43.43
C THR A 425 -2.18 -8.34 42.36
N ALA A 426 -1.74 -9.16 41.41
CA ALA A 426 -0.80 -8.76 40.36
C ALA A 426 -0.98 -9.61 39.10
N PHE A 427 -0.51 -9.12 37.96
CA PHE A 427 -0.57 -9.88 36.71
C PHE A 427 0.59 -10.87 36.56
N ASN A 428 0.31 -12.01 35.94
CA ASN A 428 1.33 -12.94 35.43
C ASN A 428 1.82 -12.47 34.07
N VAL A 429 3.09 -12.07 34.02
CA VAL A 429 3.72 -11.55 32.80
C VAL A 429 4.97 -12.38 32.53
N GLY A 430 5.27 -12.57 31.25
CA GLY A 430 6.49 -13.23 30.80
C GLY A 430 7.22 -12.35 29.79
N CYS A 431 8.54 -12.45 29.78
CA CYS A 431 9.44 -11.62 29.00
C CYS A 431 10.57 -12.45 28.38
N ILE A 432 10.88 -12.17 27.12
CA ILE A 432 12.04 -12.70 26.39
C ILE A 432 12.85 -11.53 25.87
N ILE A 433 14.18 -11.60 25.99
CA ILE A 433 15.10 -10.65 25.37
C ILE A 433 15.97 -11.42 24.38
N THR A 434 16.06 -10.91 23.15
CA THR A 434 16.97 -11.43 22.12
C THR A 434 18.09 -10.44 21.84
N ASP A 435 19.19 -10.93 21.26
CA ASP A 435 20.14 -10.09 20.55
C ASP A 435 19.54 -9.57 19.23
N GLU A 436 20.36 -8.87 18.43
CA GLU A 436 19.92 -8.33 17.14
C GLU A 436 19.75 -9.37 16.02
N ASN A 437 20.23 -10.61 16.21
CA ASN A 437 20.09 -11.71 15.25
C ASN A 437 18.93 -12.65 15.62
N GLY A 438 18.25 -12.39 16.75
CA GLY A 438 17.11 -13.17 17.22
C GLY A 438 17.48 -14.31 18.18
N GLU A 439 18.73 -14.39 18.65
CA GLU A 439 19.12 -15.36 19.66
C GLU A 439 18.65 -14.92 21.05
N ILE A 440 18.02 -15.83 21.81
CA ILE A 440 17.53 -15.51 23.16
C ILE A 440 18.72 -15.36 24.11
N ILE A 441 18.86 -14.19 24.69
CA ILE A 441 19.91 -13.87 25.67
C ILE A 441 19.40 -13.87 27.11
N SER A 442 18.09 -13.62 27.31
CA SER A 442 17.48 -13.68 28.65
C SER A 442 15.99 -13.97 28.58
N ARG A 443 15.48 -14.49 29.69
CA ARG A 443 14.07 -14.80 29.94
C ARG A 443 13.70 -14.33 31.34
N GLY A 444 12.45 -13.93 31.55
CA GLY A 444 11.96 -13.58 32.87
C GLY A 444 10.46 -13.73 32.98
N TYR A 445 9.98 -13.95 34.19
CA TYR A 445 8.55 -13.92 34.51
C TYR A 445 8.32 -13.13 35.79
N SER A 446 7.10 -12.62 35.98
CA SER A 446 6.75 -11.85 37.16
C SER A 446 7.00 -12.66 38.43
N ARG A 447 7.59 -12.02 39.46
CA ARG A 447 7.88 -12.61 40.77
C ARG A 447 8.82 -13.83 40.72
N GLU A 448 9.66 -13.93 39.69
CA GLU A 448 10.73 -14.92 39.63
C GLU A 448 11.77 -14.72 40.76
N PHE A 449 12.04 -13.47 41.12
CA PHE A 449 12.92 -13.11 42.24
C PHE A 449 12.12 -12.51 43.39
N GLU A 450 12.66 -12.58 44.61
CA GLU A 450 12.03 -12.03 45.81
C GLU A 450 11.59 -10.57 45.63
N GLY A 451 10.44 -10.26 46.22
CA GLY A 451 9.79 -8.96 46.13
C GLY A 451 8.85 -8.83 44.92
N ASN A 452 8.28 -7.65 44.76
CA ASN A 452 7.33 -7.35 43.68
C ASN A 452 8.10 -7.08 42.37
N THR A 453 8.71 -8.10 41.78
CA THR A 453 9.46 -8.00 40.51
C THR A 453 8.57 -8.27 39.29
N HIS A 454 8.74 -7.50 38.23
CA HIS A 454 8.03 -7.69 36.94
C HIS A 454 8.89 -8.49 35.96
N ALA A 455 8.26 -9.12 34.96
CA ALA A 455 8.94 -9.98 34.00
C ALA A 455 10.12 -9.30 33.28
N GLU A 456 9.95 -8.06 32.81
CA GLU A 456 11.01 -7.30 32.14
C GLU A 456 12.15 -6.99 33.12
N GLN A 457 11.82 -6.69 34.38
CA GLN A 457 12.81 -6.48 35.43
C GLN A 457 13.61 -7.76 35.69
N CYS A 458 12.96 -8.92 35.81
CA CYS A 458 13.62 -10.21 36.05
C CYS A 458 14.56 -10.56 34.89
N ALA A 459 14.10 -10.40 33.64
CA ALA A 459 14.91 -10.66 32.45
C ALA A 459 16.14 -9.74 32.39
N LEU A 460 16.01 -8.45 32.72
CA LEU A 460 17.11 -7.49 32.73
C LEU A 460 18.08 -7.69 33.90
N MET A 461 17.60 -8.10 35.08
CA MET A 461 18.45 -8.39 36.24
C MET A 461 19.47 -9.49 35.94
N LYS A 462 19.08 -10.54 35.20
CA LYS A 462 19.97 -11.63 34.78
C LYS A 462 21.09 -11.18 33.83
N LEU A 463 20.94 -10.00 33.23
CA LEU A 463 21.90 -9.40 32.32
C LEU A 463 22.62 -8.21 32.96
N ASP A 464 22.51 -8.00 34.27
CA ASP A 464 23.05 -6.83 34.97
C ASP A 464 22.65 -5.50 34.32
N TYR A 465 21.43 -5.43 33.77
CA TYR A 465 20.91 -4.28 33.02
C TYR A 465 21.78 -3.84 31.84
N LYS A 466 22.46 -4.79 31.18
CA LYS A 466 23.25 -4.56 29.96
C LYS A 466 22.79 -5.50 28.86
N VAL A 467 22.48 -4.96 27.69
CA VAL A 467 22.09 -5.76 26.52
C VAL A 467 22.91 -5.31 25.31
N PRO A 468 23.20 -6.19 24.34
CA PRO A 468 23.89 -5.78 23.12
C PRO A 468 23.02 -4.79 22.31
N PRO A 469 23.64 -3.83 21.58
CA PRO A 469 22.91 -2.92 20.72
C PRO A 469 22.09 -3.65 19.66
N GLY A 470 20.84 -3.24 19.49
CA GLY A 470 19.91 -3.89 18.55
C GLY A 470 19.09 -5.02 19.16
N SER A 471 19.20 -5.25 20.48
CA SER A 471 18.37 -6.18 21.22
C SER A 471 16.88 -5.88 21.07
N ILE A 472 16.07 -6.95 21.17
CA ILE A 472 14.61 -6.88 21.07
C ILE A 472 14.01 -7.50 22.33
N LEU A 473 13.02 -6.83 22.90
CA LEU A 473 12.28 -7.31 24.07
C LEU A 473 10.87 -7.73 23.64
N TYR A 474 10.44 -8.90 24.07
CA TYR A 474 9.08 -9.42 23.88
C TYR A 474 8.45 -9.61 25.25
N THR A 475 7.30 -8.99 25.48
CA THR A 475 6.59 -9.12 26.75
C THR A 475 5.12 -9.43 26.50
N THR A 476 4.53 -10.29 27.34
CA THR A 476 3.12 -10.65 27.18
C THR A 476 2.20 -9.47 27.49
N MET A 477 2.63 -8.52 28.32
CA MET A 477 1.84 -7.35 28.73
C MET A 477 2.62 -6.07 28.54
N GLU A 478 1.93 -4.97 28.22
CA GLU A 478 2.57 -3.67 28.06
C GLU A 478 3.44 -3.31 29.28
N PRO A 479 4.71 -2.89 29.08
CA PRO A 479 5.55 -2.47 30.18
C PRO A 479 4.90 -1.30 30.94
N CYS A 480 4.84 -1.41 32.27
CA CYS A 480 4.23 -0.37 33.07
C CYS A 480 5.03 0.95 32.99
N SER A 481 4.30 2.06 32.85
CA SER A 481 4.85 3.43 32.92
C SER A 481 4.84 4.00 34.35
N GLU A 482 4.06 3.40 35.25
CA GLU A 482 3.99 3.75 36.67
C GLU A 482 3.88 2.48 37.53
N ARG A 483 4.28 2.55 38.80
CA ARG A 483 4.12 1.45 39.76
C ARG A 483 3.61 1.96 41.10
N LEU A 484 2.50 1.38 41.55
CA LEU A 484 1.91 1.66 42.88
C LEU A 484 2.86 1.31 44.04
N SER A 485 3.78 0.35 43.84
CA SER A 485 4.79 -0.01 44.84
C SER A 485 5.89 1.05 45.01
N GLY A 486 5.94 2.07 44.15
CA GLY A 486 7.04 3.06 44.11
C GLY A 486 8.34 2.53 43.49
N ASN A 487 8.41 1.25 43.13
CA ASN A 487 9.53 0.71 42.38
C ASN A 487 9.63 1.41 41.03
N LYS A 488 10.85 1.52 40.49
CA LYS A 488 11.06 2.08 39.15
C LYS A 488 10.15 1.33 38.12
N PRO A 489 9.53 2.01 37.14
CA PRO A 489 8.71 1.35 36.10
C PRO A 489 9.53 0.50 35.12
N CYS A 490 8.86 -0.41 34.40
CA CYS A 490 9.49 -1.23 33.36
C CYS A 490 9.90 -0.38 32.15
N VAL A 491 9.07 0.59 31.75
CA VAL A 491 9.40 1.53 30.67
C VAL A 491 10.71 2.26 30.94
N ASN A 492 10.86 2.82 32.15
CA ASN A 492 12.10 3.53 32.51
C ASN A 492 13.32 2.61 32.48
N ARG A 493 13.20 1.33 32.91
CA ARG A 493 14.30 0.36 32.80
C ARG A 493 14.75 0.16 31.36
N ILE A 494 13.80 0.07 30.44
CA ILE A 494 14.10 -0.10 29.01
C ILE A 494 14.77 1.17 28.46
N ILE A 495 14.28 2.35 28.85
CA ILE A 495 14.85 3.64 28.44
C ILE A 495 16.29 3.81 28.97
N ASP A 496 16.59 3.37 30.20
CA ASP A 496 17.94 3.44 30.77
C ASP A 496 18.98 2.60 30.01
N LEU A 497 18.54 1.67 29.15
CA LEU A 497 19.42 0.90 28.26
C LEU A 497 19.92 1.73 27.08
N ASN A 498 19.65 3.05 27.05
CA ASN A 498 20.21 4.03 26.13
C ASN A 498 20.06 3.68 24.63
N GLY A 499 18.96 3.01 24.28
CA GLY A 499 18.65 2.63 22.90
C GLY A 499 19.24 1.29 22.44
N ASP A 500 19.88 0.53 23.33
CA ASP A 500 20.37 -0.82 22.99
C ASP A 500 19.21 -1.79 22.73
N VAL A 501 18.09 -1.65 23.45
CA VAL A 501 16.80 -2.25 23.05
C VAL A 501 16.14 -1.36 22.01
N VAL A 502 16.02 -1.86 20.78
CA VAL A 502 15.49 -1.08 19.66
C VAL A 502 14.01 -1.28 19.44
N THR A 503 13.46 -2.40 19.91
CA THR A 503 12.06 -2.76 19.74
C THR A 503 11.53 -3.49 20.96
N VAL A 504 10.33 -3.12 21.38
CA VAL A 504 9.50 -3.80 22.35
C VAL A 504 8.25 -4.33 21.64
N PHE A 505 8.13 -5.65 21.58
CA PHE A 505 6.93 -6.34 21.15
C PHE A 505 6.05 -6.67 22.35
N VAL A 506 4.77 -6.33 22.26
CA VAL A 506 3.80 -6.52 23.33
C VAL A 506 2.67 -7.43 22.86
N GLY A 507 2.26 -8.36 23.72
CA GLY A 507 1.15 -9.29 23.43
C GLY A 507 -0.23 -8.72 23.76
N VAL A 508 -0.34 -7.91 24.83
CA VAL A 508 -1.58 -7.25 25.26
C VAL A 508 -1.27 -5.85 25.78
N VAL A 509 -2.03 -4.87 25.30
CA VAL A 509 -2.07 -3.51 25.87
C VAL A 509 -2.71 -3.56 27.25
N GLU A 510 -2.11 -2.93 28.25
CA GLU A 510 -2.57 -3.05 29.64
C GLU A 510 -4.05 -2.64 29.78
N PRO A 511 -4.92 -3.50 30.36
CA PRO A 511 -6.32 -3.17 30.57
C PRO A 511 -6.46 -1.97 31.53
N LYS A 512 -7.46 -1.11 31.32
CA LYS A 512 -7.77 0.07 32.16
C LYS A 512 -8.10 -0.21 33.64
N LYS A 513 -7.92 -1.44 34.12
CA LYS A 513 -8.28 -1.90 35.47
C LYS A 513 -7.35 -1.34 36.55
N PHE A 514 -6.08 -1.05 36.23
CA PHE A 514 -5.08 -0.59 37.22
C PHE A 514 -4.46 0.79 36.91
N ILE A 515 -4.34 1.17 35.63
CA ILE A 515 -3.85 2.48 35.20
C ILE A 515 -4.79 3.00 34.11
N ALA A 516 -5.37 4.19 34.32
CA ALA A 516 -6.36 4.77 33.40
C ALA A 516 -5.72 5.31 32.11
N ASP A 517 -4.47 5.77 32.19
CA ASP A 517 -3.68 6.37 31.09
C ASP A 517 -2.24 5.82 31.07
N ASN A 518 -2.02 4.60 30.56
CA ASN A 518 -0.65 4.10 30.38
C ASN A 518 0.05 4.90 29.26
N THR A 519 1.05 5.70 29.63
CA THR A 519 1.84 6.52 28.69
C THR A 519 3.07 5.79 28.15
N GLY A 520 3.23 4.51 28.49
CA GLY A 520 4.44 3.70 28.25
C GLY A 520 4.81 3.59 26.78
N LYS A 521 3.85 3.26 25.91
CA LYS A 521 4.05 3.32 24.45
C LYS A 521 4.67 4.65 24.00
N ARG A 522 4.11 5.79 24.43
CA ARG A 522 4.58 7.11 24.01
C ARG A 522 5.99 7.38 24.55
N GLN A 523 6.24 7.08 25.82
CA GLN A 523 7.56 7.23 26.44
C GLN A 523 8.64 6.42 25.72
N LEU A 524 8.34 5.16 25.35
CA LEU A 524 9.24 4.31 24.56
C LEU A 524 9.48 4.89 23.14
N GLU A 525 8.41 5.30 22.44
CA GLU A 525 8.53 5.87 21.09
C GLU A 525 9.35 7.18 21.10
N ASP A 526 9.13 8.06 22.09
CA ASP A 526 9.85 9.32 22.29
C ASP A 526 11.33 9.08 22.62
N ALA A 527 11.64 8.01 23.38
CA ALA A 527 13.01 7.56 23.67
C ALA A 527 13.68 6.85 22.48
N GLY A 528 12.98 6.67 21.36
CA GLY A 528 13.53 6.08 20.15
C GLY A 528 13.31 4.57 19.99
N VAL A 529 12.62 3.93 20.93
CA VAL A 529 12.32 2.48 20.93
C VAL A 529 11.04 2.23 20.14
N ASN A 530 11.05 1.25 19.23
CA ASN A 530 9.82 0.85 18.54
C ASN A 530 8.89 0.12 19.52
N TYR A 531 7.61 0.48 19.54
CA TYR A 531 6.58 -0.24 20.29
C TYR A 531 5.61 -0.88 19.30
N LEU A 532 5.48 -2.22 19.33
CA LEU A 532 4.66 -2.97 18.38
C LEU A 532 3.82 -4.02 19.08
N HIS A 533 2.54 -4.09 18.72
CA HIS A 533 1.62 -5.10 19.22
C HIS A 533 1.62 -6.34 18.33
N ILE A 534 1.72 -7.53 18.93
CA ILE A 534 1.54 -8.82 18.25
C ILE A 534 0.14 -9.34 18.59
N ASP A 535 -0.77 -9.21 17.64
CA ASP A 535 -2.18 -9.57 17.80
C ASP A 535 -2.44 -11.08 17.78
N GLY A 536 -3.58 -11.51 18.31
CA GLY A 536 -4.08 -12.88 18.30
C GLY A 536 -3.68 -13.72 19.52
N TYR A 537 -3.16 -13.09 20.57
CA TYR A 537 -2.81 -13.74 21.85
C TYR A 537 -3.56 -13.13 23.04
N GLU A 538 -4.46 -12.19 22.79
CA GLU A 538 -5.05 -11.34 23.83
C GLU A 538 -5.84 -12.15 24.85
N ASP A 539 -6.70 -13.06 24.38
CA ASP A 539 -7.51 -13.91 25.26
C ASP A 539 -6.65 -14.86 26.11
N GLU A 540 -5.63 -15.49 25.51
CA GLU A 540 -4.71 -16.40 26.22
C GLU A 540 -3.91 -15.64 27.29
N ILE A 541 -3.35 -14.49 26.91
CA ILE A 541 -2.55 -13.66 27.81
C ILE A 541 -3.41 -13.09 28.93
N LEU A 542 -4.62 -12.58 28.65
CA LEU A 542 -5.51 -12.04 29.68
C LEU A 542 -5.97 -13.12 30.66
N ALA A 543 -6.33 -14.32 30.16
CA ALA A 543 -6.70 -15.44 31.02
C ALA A 543 -5.55 -15.88 31.93
N LEU A 544 -4.32 -15.90 31.40
CA LEU A 544 -3.12 -16.24 32.17
C LEU A 544 -2.73 -15.14 33.16
N ALA A 545 -2.89 -13.88 32.77
CA ALA A 545 -2.51 -12.73 33.57
C ALA A 545 -3.31 -12.64 34.87
N THR A 546 -4.58 -13.06 34.87
CA THR A 546 -5.46 -13.05 36.04
C THR A 546 -5.56 -14.39 36.76
N ARG A 547 -4.84 -15.41 36.26
CA ARG A 547 -4.59 -16.63 37.01
C ARG A 547 -3.53 -16.35 38.07
#